data_AF-A0A160FA93-F1
#
_entry.id   AF-A0A160FA93-F1
#
_cell.length_a   1.000
_cell.length_b   1.000
_cell.length_c   1.000
_cell.angle_alpha   90.00
_cell.angle_beta   90.00
_cell.angle_gamma   90.00
#
_symmetry.space_group_name_H-M   'P 1'
#
loop_
_entity.id
_entity.type
_entity.pdbx_description
1 polymer ?
#
loop_
_entity_poly.entity_id
_entity_poly.type
_entity_poly.pdbx_seq_one_letter_code
_entity_poly.pdbx_strand_id
1 'polypeptide(L)'
;MQLPEELDLISVFGSIAKRKDETEPFYYDTSTFVLENDKELLEITFSPFYNEFTLIVKDRETKETVSYFELLSVRKLEIMELGRERVEKSANLCRNDEYV
;
A
#
# COMPACT_ATOMS: atom_id res chain seq x y z
N MET A 1 -14.79 1.28 -7.25
CA MET A 1 -13.69 2.23 -6.97
C MET A 1 -13.09 2.68 -8.29
N GLN A 2 -12.72 3.95 -8.44
CA GLN A 2 -11.85 4.40 -9.53
C GLN A 2 -10.39 4.09 -9.16
N LEU A 3 -9.68 3.34 -9.98
CA LEU A 3 -8.35 2.80 -9.67
C LEU A 3 -7.42 3.03 -10.88
N PRO A 4 -6.10 3.22 -10.69
CA PRO A 4 -5.15 3.22 -11.80
C PRO A 4 -5.13 1.86 -12.50
N GLU A 5 -4.54 1.81 -13.70
CA GLU A 5 -4.40 0.55 -14.41
C GLU A 5 -3.49 -0.42 -13.63
N GLU A 6 -3.75 -1.71 -13.79
CA GLU A 6 -2.98 -2.76 -13.09
C GLU A 6 -1.47 -2.65 -13.34
N LEU A 7 -1.08 -2.32 -14.58
CA LEU A 7 0.33 -2.14 -14.95
C LEU A 7 1.00 -0.97 -14.23
N ASP A 8 0.27 0.12 -13.99
CA ASP A 8 0.81 1.27 -13.24
C ASP A 8 1.02 0.89 -11.77
N LEU A 9 0.10 0.13 -11.19
CA LEU A 9 0.20 -0.35 -9.82
C LEU A 9 1.36 -1.35 -9.66
N ILE A 10 1.53 -2.27 -10.62
CA ILE A 10 2.70 -3.16 -10.67
C ILE A 10 3.99 -2.35 -10.75
N SER A 11 4.02 -1.30 -11.57
CA SER A 11 5.20 -0.42 -11.69
C SER A 11 5.52 0.31 -10.39
N VAL A 12 4.51 0.80 -9.66
CA VAL A 12 4.69 1.52 -8.40
C VAL A 12 5.11 0.60 -7.27
N PHE A 13 4.46 -0.57 -7.15
CA PHE A 13 4.72 -1.49 -6.05
C PHE A 13 5.88 -2.46 -6.33
N GLY A 14 6.34 -2.54 -7.58
CA GLY A 14 7.42 -3.45 -7.98
C GLY A 14 7.06 -4.93 -7.81
N SER A 15 5.77 -5.25 -7.71
CA SER A 15 5.26 -6.61 -7.48
C SER A 15 4.03 -6.87 -8.34
N ILE A 16 3.90 -8.12 -8.80
CA ILE A 16 2.66 -8.63 -9.38
C ILE A 16 1.68 -8.88 -8.22
N ALA A 17 0.42 -8.51 -8.41
CA ALA A 17 -0.61 -8.76 -7.42
C ALA A 17 -0.90 -10.26 -7.29
N LYS A 18 -1.06 -10.73 -6.06
CA LYS A 18 -1.74 -12.00 -5.80
C LYS A 18 -3.24 -11.75 -5.85
N ARG A 19 -3.88 -12.37 -6.83
CA ARG A 19 -5.31 -12.29 -7.08
C ARG A 19 -6.06 -13.34 -6.27
N LYS A 20 -7.25 -13.00 -5.75
CA LYS A 20 -8.09 -13.96 -5.01
C LYS A 20 -8.80 -14.89 -5.98
N ASP A 21 -9.30 -14.34 -7.08
CA ASP A 21 -9.86 -15.07 -8.21
C ASP A 21 -9.18 -14.65 -9.53
N GLU A 22 -8.33 -15.52 -10.05
CA GLU A 22 -7.61 -15.30 -11.31
C GLU A 22 -8.50 -15.41 -12.55
N THR A 23 -9.73 -15.92 -12.42
CA THR A 23 -10.66 -16.07 -13.54
C THR A 23 -11.47 -14.80 -13.82
N GLU A 24 -11.59 -13.93 -12.82
CA GLU A 24 -12.29 -12.66 -12.95
C GLU A 24 -11.36 -11.58 -13.55
N PRO A 25 -11.90 -10.48 -14.08
CA PRO A 25 -11.11 -9.28 -14.36
C PRO A 25 -10.62 -8.61 -13.07
N PHE A 26 -9.44 -7.99 -13.12
CA PHE A 26 -8.80 -7.32 -11.97
C PHE A 26 -9.73 -6.35 -11.21
N TYR A 27 -10.53 -5.56 -11.92
CA TYR A 27 -11.47 -4.60 -11.33
C TYR A 27 -12.62 -5.24 -10.53
N TYR A 28 -12.86 -6.54 -10.69
CA TYR A 28 -13.89 -7.30 -9.97
C TYR A 28 -13.32 -8.22 -8.88
N ASP A 29 -11.99 -8.25 -8.74
CA ASP A 29 -11.30 -9.13 -7.82
C ASP A 29 -10.65 -8.37 -6.66
N THR A 30 -10.30 -9.11 -5.61
CA THR A 30 -9.47 -8.61 -4.51
C THR A 30 -8.02 -8.99 -4.78
N SER A 31 -7.16 -7.99 -4.83
CA SER A 31 -5.75 -8.15 -5.20
C SER A 31 -4.86 -7.68 -4.06
N THR A 32 -3.83 -8.48 -3.75
CA THR A 32 -2.84 -8.18 -2.71
C THR A 32 -1.45 -8.04 -3.32
N PHE A 33 -0.83 -6.89 -3.13
CA PHE A 33 0.56 -6.61 -3.47
C PHE A 33 1.42 -6.80 -2.22
N VAL A 34 2.55 -7.46 -2.39
CA VAL A 34 3.51 -7.70 -1.31
C VAL A 34 4.82 -7.05 -1.71
N LEU A 35 5.32 -6.17 -0.85
CA LEU A 35 6.58 -5.49 -1.04
C LEU A 35 7.37 -5.50 0.27
N GLU A 36 8.69 -5.62 0.15
CA GLU A 36 9.58 -5.85 1.28
C GLU A 36 10.73 -4.85 1.21
N ASN A 37 11.08 -4.28 2.36
CA ASN A 37 12.31 -3.52 2.55
C ASN A 37 13.20 -4.24 3.59
N ASP A 38 14.33 -3.65 3.96
CA ASP A 38 15.27 -4.31 4.89
C ASP A 38 14.65 -4.67 6.26
N LYS A 39 13.62 -3.94 6.68
CA LYS A 39 13.01 -4.02 8.03
C LYS A 39 11.56 -4.48 8.02
N GLU A 40 10.82 -4.23 6.96
CA GLU A 40 9.37 -4.34 6.94
C GLU A 40 8.87 -5.11 5.72
N LEU A 41 7.80 -5.86 5.94
CA LEU A 41 6.98 -6.48 4.91
C LEU A 41 5.64 -5.73 4.86
N LEU A 42 5.32 -5.17 3.70
CA LEU A 42 4.09 -4.44 3.46
C LEU A 42 3.17 -5.28 2.58
N GLU A 43 1.93 -5.46 3.03
CA GLU A 43 0.85 -6.12 2.30
C GLU A 43 -0.23 -5.09 2.00
N ILE A 44 -0.36 -4.73 0.73
CA ILE A 44 -1.35 -3.78 0.25
C ILE A 44 -2.46 -4.56 -0.45
N THR A 45 -3.65 -4.55 0.11
CA THR A 45 -4.83 -5.21 -0.48
C THR A 45 -5.84 -4.17 -0.91
N PHE A 46 -6.39 -4.34 -2.10
CA PHE A 46 -7.55 -3.56 -2.51
C PHE A 46 -8.58 -4.44 -3.18
N SER A 47 -9.83 -4.07 -2.95
CA SER A 47 -10.99 -4.70 -3.57
C SER A 47 -11.81 -3.62 -4.27
N PRO A 48 -11.60 -3.40 -5.58
CA PRO A 48 -12.25 -2.30 -6.29
C PRO A 48 -13.78 -2.45 -6.35
N PHE A 49 -14.27 -3.70 -6.35
CA PHE A 49 -15.70 -4.03 -6.32
C PHE A 49 -16.34 -3.69 -4.97
N TYR A 50 -15.71 -4.07 -3.86
CA TYR A 50 -16.19 -3.76 -2.50
C TYR A 50 -15.83 -2.33 -2.03
N ASN A 51 -15.02 -1.60 -2.80
CA ASN A 51 -14.48 -0.27 -2.45
C ASN A 51 -13.64 -0.29 -1.17
N GLU A 52 -12.81 -1.33 -1.01
CA GLU A 52 -12.00 -1.54 0.19
C GLU A 52 -10.52 -1.40 -0.14
N PHE A 53 -9.77 -0.85 0.81
CA PHE A 53 -8.32 -0.76 0.78
C PHE A 53 -7.77 -1.08 2.17
N THR A 54 -6.73 -1.90 2.21
CA THR A 54 -6.04 -2.30 3.44
C THR A 54 -4.54 -2.25 3.21
N LEU A 55 -3.82 -1.71 4.19
CA LEU A 55 -2.37 -1.78 4.30
C LEU A 55 -2.01 -2.44 5.62
N ILE A 56 -1.23 -3.52 5.55
CA ILE A 56 -0.64 -4.18 6.72
C ILE A 56 0.87 -4.02 6.62
N VAL A 57 1.49 -3.52 7.67
CA VAL A 57 2.96 -3.46 7.80
C VAL A 57 3.37 -4.43 8.90
N LYS A 58 4.29 -5.32 8.57
CA LYS A 58 4.83 -6.31 9.49
C LYS A 58 6.33 -6.11 9.63
N ASP A 59 6.85 -6.33 10.83
CA ASP A 59 8.29 -6.49 11.02
C ASP A 59 8.76 -7.70 10.20
N ARG A 60 9.88 -7.55 9.49
CA ARG A 60 10.38 -8.57 8.57
C ARG A 60 10.88 -9.80 9.30
N GLU A 61 11.52 -9.65 10.45
CA GLU A 61 12.15 -10.74 11.21
C GLU A 61 11.12 -11.49 12.04
N THR A 62 10.32 -10.76 12.83
CA THR A 62 9.34 -11.37 13.74
C THR A 62 8.03 -11.73 13.05
N LYS A 63 7.76 -11.15 11.88
CA LYS A 63 6.48 -11.22 11.15
C LYS A 63 5.30 -10.64 11.94
N GLU A 64 5.55 -9.93 13.03
CA GLU A 64 4.52 -9.27 13.82
C GLU A 64 4.00 -8.04 13.11
N THR A 65 2.69 -7.82 13.15
CA THR A 65 2.07 -6.61 12.60
C THR A 65 2.46 -5.40 13.45
N VAL A 66 3.20 -4.48 12.84
CA VAL A 66 3.61 -3.21 13.46
C VAL A 66 2.66 -2.07 13.12
N SER A 67 1.91 -2.18 12.01
CA SER A 67 0.87 -1.21 11.65
C SER A 67 -0.24 -1.84 10.82
N TYR A 68 -1.45 -1.34 11.01
CA TYR A 68 -2.65 -1.75 10.29
C TYR A 68 -3.46 -0.51 9.93
N PHE A 69 -3.83 -0.42 8.66
CA PHE A 69 -4.65 0.67 8.15
C PHE A 69 -5.70 0.11 7.19
N GLU A 70 -6.95 0.49 7.40
CA GLU A 70 -8.08 0.02 6.62
C GLU A 70 -8.99 1.19 6.27
N LEU A 71 -9.37 1.27 5.00
CA LEU A 71 -10.30 2.24 4.47
C LEU A 71 -11.47 1.51 3.81
N LEU A 72 -12.65 1.78 4.34
CA LEU A 72 -13.91 1.31 3.78
C LEU A 72 -14.51 2.41 2.89
N SER A 73 -15.19 2.01 1.81
CA SER A 73 -15.86 2.92 0.88
C SER A 73 -14.93 3.90 0.12
N VAL A 74 -13.74 3.43 -0.27
CA VAL A 74 -12.79 4.20 -1.08
C VAL A 74 -13.36 4.40 -2.48
N ARG A 75 -13.61 5.67 -2.83
CA ARG A 75 -14.18 6.02 -4.15
C ARG A 75 -13.14 6.08 -5.24
N LYS A 76 -11.92 6.50 -4.91
CA LYS A 76 -10.85 6.79 -5.86
C LYS A 76 -9.49 6.53 -5.23
N LEU A 77 -8.59 5.90 -5.99
CA LEU A 77 -7.17 5.78 -5.70
C LEU A 77 -6.41 6.41 -6.86
N GLU A 78 -5.39 7.21 -6.56
CA GLU A 78 -4.56 7.87 -7.58
C GLU A 78 -3.08 7.75 -7.21
N ILE A 79 -2.24 7.53 -8.22
CA ILE A 79 -0.80 7.63 -8.09
C ILE A 79 -0.43 9.09 -8.33
N MET A 80 0.17 9.72 -7.32
CA MET A 80 0.67 11.09 -7.43
C MET A 80 2.19 11.07 -7.43
N GLU A 81 2.80 11.58 -8.49
CA GLU A 81 4.23 11.88 -8.46
C GLU A 81 4.45 13.16 -7.66
N LEU A 82 5.18 13.05 -6.55
CA LEU A 82 5.75 14.23 -5.93
C LEU A 82 6.87 14.72 -6.86
N GLY A 83 6.66 15.87 -7.49
CA GLY A 83 7.65 16.49 -8.37
C GLY A 83 9.02 16.50 -7.71
N ARG A 84 10.04 16.02 -8.42
CA ARG A 84 11.41 15.85 -7.93
C ARG A 84 11.98 17.17 -7.41
N GLU A 85 11.88 17.43 -6.11
CA GLU A 85 12.98 18.05 -5.38
C GLU A 85 13.83 16.95 -4.78
N ARG A 86 15.15 17.00 -5.04
CA ARG A 86 16.13 16.15 -4.34
C ARG A 86 16.01 16.44 -2.84
N VAL A 87 15.33 15.57 -2.09
CA VAL A 87 15.53 15.50 -0.65
C VAL A 87 16.55 14.41 -0.37
N GLU A 88 17.82 14.76 -0.56
CA GLU A 88 18.87 14.14 0.25
C GLU A 88 18.65 14.57 1.71
N LYS A 89 18.53 13.56 2.59
CA LYS A 89 18.74 13.57 4.05
C LYS A 89 17.57 13.90 4.98
N SER A 90 17.52 13.04 6.01
CA SER A 90 16.85 13.12 7.31
C SER A 90 15.33 13.02 7.36
N ALA A 91 14.84 11.79 7.53
CA ALA A 91 13.63 11.55 8.32
C ALA A 91 13.95 11.84 9.80
N ASN A 92 13.84 13.11 10.19
CA ASN A 92 13.56 13.45 11.59
C ASN A 92 12.07 13.18 11.81
N LEU A 93 11.75 12.05 12.42
CA LEU A 93 10.45 11.92 13.08
C LEU A 93 10.39 13.00 14.17
N CYS A 94 9.48 13.96 14.00
CA CYS A 94 9.08 14.85 15.06
C CYS A 94 8.63 14.03 16.26
N ARG A 95 9.51 13.89 17.26
CA ARG A 95 9.11 13.66 18.64
C ARG A 95 8.40 14.94 19.09
N ASN A 96 7.09 14.87 19.25
CA ASN A 96 6.38 15.77 20.15
C ASN A 96 6.61 15.26 21.57
N ASP A 97 7.77 15.58 22.14
CA ASP A 97 7.91 15.70 23.59
C ASP A 97 7.43 17.11 23.95
N GLU A 98 6.13 17.29 24.13
CA GLU A 98 5.62 18.43 24.91
C GLU A 98 5.39 17.95 26.35
N TYR A 99 6.33 18.35 27.20
CA TYR A 99 6.16 18.44 28.64
C TYR A 99 5.01 19.40 28.98
N VAL A 100 4.02 18.92 29.74
CA VAL A 100 3.42 19.66 30.88
C VAL A 100 3.08 18.66 31.98
#